data_AF-A0A6A8Q3H1-F1
#
_entry.id   AF-A0A6A8Q3H1-F1
#
_cell.length_a   1.000
_cell.length_b   1.000
_cell.length_c   1.000
_cell.angle_alpha   90.00
_cell.angle_beta   90.00
_cell.angle_gamma   90.00
#
_symmetry.space_group_name_H-M   'P 1'
#
loop_
_entity.id
_entity.type
_entity.pdbx_description
1 polymer ?
#
loop_
_entity_poly.entity_id
_entity_poly.type
_entity_poly.pdbx_seq_one_letter_code
_entity_poly.pdbx_strand_id
1 'polypeptide(L)'
;MEFINLITNQIIVPFLFVFWLWNSSHKSRINWLIQLLSAGALVASALIIGAQSWTSIYTGGFLLVFFMVATIKSFRFLPKNWIPFYFGENWSKKILTGTQMFIGLIFLPLSIYGLTGYSFSGDSVSLRFPMQDGVYYVAHGGSNPLINYHNVHHEQTYAMDISELNVFGVRAAGLYPNQLDRYKIFGEKVYSPCTGTIQKAVSHLPDNPPPERDSGNPKGNHVQIKCKGVQLYLAHLKKGSVSADSGNVVHKGALLGEIGNSGNTSEPHLHIHAVRDGKGIPITFNGRFLARNSLVWR
;
A
#
# COMPACT_ATOMS: atom_id res chain seq x y z
N MET A 1 5.42 16.69 10.34
CA MET A 1 3.95 16.66 10.54
C MET A 1 3.32 15.37 10.05
N GLU A 2 3.51 14.98 8.79
CA GLU A 2 2.88 13.81 8.15
C GLU A 2 2.87 12.52 8.98
N PHE A 3 3.97 12.16 9.63
CA PHE A 3 4.05 10.94 10.45
C PHE A 3 3.08 10.93 11.66
N ILE A 4 2.80 12.08 12.28
CA ILE A 4 1.82 12.17 13.37
C ILE A 4 0.43 11.89 12.82
N ASN A 5 0.10 12.45 11.65
CA ASN A 5 -1.16 12.16 10.96
C ASN A 5 -1.26 10.67 10.59
N LEU A 6 -0.15 10.04 10.20
CA LEU A 6 -0.09 8.61 9.85
C LEU A 6 -0.43 7.70 11.04
N ILE A 7 0.25 7.86 12.19
CA ILE A 7 -0.09 7.14 13.43
C ILE A 7 -1.54 7.45 13.87
N THR A 8 -1.94 8.72 13.80
CA THR A 8 -3.26 9.15 14.28
C THR A 8 -4.38 8.50 13.49
N ASN A 9 -4.26 8.48 12.15
CA ASN A 9 -5.31 7.98 11.26
C ASN A 9 -5.29 6.45 11.08
N GLN A 10 -4.12 5.79 11.20
CA GLN A 10 -4.03 4.33 11.08
C GLN A 10 -4.20 3.58 12.41
N ILE A 11 -3.74 4.16 13.52
CA ILE A 11 -3.71 3.48 14.83
C ILE A 11 -4.67 4.16 15.81
N ILE A 12 -4.41 5.41 16.19
CA ILE A 12 -5.03 6.01 17.39
C ILE A 12 -6.55 6.18 17.20
N VAL A 13 -6.99 6.84 16.13
CA VAL A 13 -8.42 7.12 15.89
C VAL A 13 -9.21 5.83 15.65
N PRO A 14 -8.79 4.89 14.79
CA PRO A 14 -9.45 3.58 14.68
C PRO A 14 -9.49 2.81 16.01
N PHE A 15 -8.38 2.71 16.73
CA PHE A 15 -8.32 1.99 18.01
C PHE A 15 -9.26 2.59 19.06
N LEU A 16 -9.31 3.92 19.19
CA LEU A 16 -10.22 4.60 20.11
C LEU A 16 -11.69 4.33 19.77
N PHE A 17 -12.06 4.30 18.49
CA PHE A 17 -13.43 3.99 18.07
C PHE A 17 -13.81 2.52 18.32
N VAL A 18 -12.88 1.58 18.12
CA VAL A 18 -13.06 0.15 18.45
C VAL A 18 -13.14 -0.07 19.96
N PHE A 19 -12.24 0.54 20.73
CA PHE A 19 -12.25 0.50 22.19
C PHE A 19 -13.53 1.12 22.78
N TRP A 20 -14.03 2.19 22.16
CA TRP A 20 -15.31 2.76 22.56
C TRP A 20 -16.49 1.86 22.17
N LEU A 21 -16.47 1.20 20.99
CA LEU A 21 -17.49 0.20 20.61
C LEU A 21 -17.51 -0.98 21.60
N TRP A 22 -16.34 -1.41 22.09
CA TRP A 22 -16.20 -2.45 23.12
C TRP A 22 -16.84 -2.06 24.45
N ASN A 23 -16.86 -0.76 24.81
CA ASN A 23 -17.30 -0.27 26.12
C ASN A 23 -18.71 0.37 26.13
N SER A 24 -19.27 0.72 24.97
CA SER A 24 -20.63 1.26 24.87
C SER A 24 -21.71 0.21 25.19
N SER A 25 -22.65 0.57 26.06
CA SER A 25 -23.98 -0.04 26.12
C SER A 25 -24.97 0.79 25.28
N HIS A 26 -25.80 0.14 24.48
CA HIS A 26 -26.72 0.79 23.55
C HIS A 26 -28.17 0.37 23.83
N LYS A 27 -29.07 1.34 24.01
CA LYS A 27 -30.52 1.09 24.11
C LYS A 27 -31.20 1.04 22.73
N SER A 28 -30.60 1.64 21.71
CA SER A 28 -31.12 1.70 20.33
C SER A 28 -30.18 1.03 19.34
N ARG A 29 -30.73 0.20 18.46
CA ARG A 29 -29.95 -0.52 17.43
C ARG A 29 -29.45 0.38 16.31
N ILE A 30 -30.12 1.51 16.06
CA ILE A 30 -29.66 2.51 15.07
C ILE A 30 -28.42 3.23 15.60
N ASN A 31 -28.41 3.62 16.88
CA ASN A 31 -27.23 4.21 17.52
C ASN A 31 -26.04 3.22 17.61
N TRP A 32 -26.30 1.93 17.91
CA TRP A 32 -25.27 0.90 17.84
C TRP A 32 -24.72 0.74 16.41
N LEU A 33 -25.59 0.69 15.40
CA LEU A 33 -25.18 0.56 14.00
C LEU A 33 -24.37 1.77 13.52
N ILE A 34 -24.72 2.99 13.95
CA ILE A 34 -23.92 4.21 13.70
C ILE A 34 -22.52 4.10 14.32
N GLN A 35 -22.40 3.57 15.55
CA GLN A 35 -21.08 3.33 16.14
C GLN A 35 -20.30 2.23 15.43
N LEU A 36 -20.96 1.12 15.06
CA LEU A 36 -20.35 0.01 14.36
C LEU A 36 -19.84 0.43 12.97
N LEU A 37 -20.64 1.15 12.20
CA LEU A 37 -20.27 1.62 10.86
C LEU A 37 -19.16 2.68 10.91
N SER A 38 -19.19 3.60 11.88
CA SER A 38 -18.12 4.61 12.01
C SER A 38 -16.79 4.00 12.47
N ALA A 39 -16.81 3.07 13.44
CA ALA A 39 -15.61 2.32 13.83
C ALA A 39 -15.10 1.43 12.69
N GLY A 40 -16.00 0.70 12.03
CA GLY A 40 -15.67 -0.17 10.90
C GLY A 40 -15.12 0.59 9.70
N ALA A 41 -15.64 1.78 9.39
CA ALA A 41 -15.14 2.64 8.32
C ALA A 41 -13.72 3.17 8.59
N LEU A 42 -13.40 3.51 9.85
CA LEU A 42 -12.05 3.92 10.25
C LEU A 42 -11.05 2.74 10.17
N VAL A 43 -11.45 1.56 10.64
CA VAL A 43 -10.64 0.33 10.53
C VAL A 43 -10.43 -0.07 9.07
N ALA A 44 -11.48 -0.05 8.25
CA ALA A 44 -11.41 -0.31 6.81
C ALA A 44 -10.46 0.68 6.12
N SER A 45 -10.62 1.99 6.37
CA SER A 45 -9.74 3.03 5.83
C SER A 45 -8.27 2.80 6.21
N ALA A 46 -7.99 2.45 7.47
CA ALA A 46 -6.62 2.14 7.91
C ALA A 46 -6.02 0.94 7.15
N LEU A 47 -6.81 -0.10 6.89
CA LEU A 47 -6.36 -1.37 6.27
C LEU A 47 -6.34 -1.36 4.73
N ILE A 48 -7.15 -0.51 4.10
CA ILE A 48 -7.29 -0.42 2.62
C ILE A 48 -6.45 0.74 2.09
N ILE A 49 -6.53 1.91 2.74
CA ILE A 49 -5.94 3.17 2.28
C ILE A 49 -4.63 3.45 3.04
N GLY A 50 -4.53 3.08 4.32
CA GLY A 50 -3.30 3.24 5.10
C GLY A 50 -2.17 2.36 4.60
N ALA A 51 -0.96 2.93 4.48
CA ALA A 51 0.26 2.17 4.23
C ALA A 51 0.73 1.48 5.51
N GLN A 52 0.42 0.20 5.67
CA GLN A 52 0.68 -0.59 6.89
C GLN A 52 2.18 -0.84 7.15
N SER A 53 3.04 -0.80 6.12
CA SER A 53 4.50 -1.01 6.30
C SER A 53 5.23 0.08 7.09
N TRP A 54 4.54 1.18 7.42
CA TRP A 54 5.03 2.26 8.28
C TRP A 54 4.68 2.09 9.77
N THR A 55 3.66 1.27 10.07
CA THR A 55 3.03 1.11 11.40
C THR A 55 2.98 -0.36 11.88
N SER A 56 3.47 -1.26 11.03
CA SER A 56 3.41 -2.73 11.09
C SER A 56 2.10 -3.32 10.59
N ILE A 57 2.21 -4.27 9.66
CA ILE A 57 1.10 -5.14 9.24
C ILE A 57 0.48 -5.93 10.41
N TYR A 58 1.24 -6.17 11.49
CA TYR A 58 0.73 -6.81 12.69
C TYR A 58 -0.17 -5.87 13.51
N THR A 59 0.10 -4.57 13.51
CA THR A 59 -0.78 -3.55 14.11
C THR A 59 -2.13 -3.50 13.39
N GLY A 60 -2.13 -3.56 12.05
CA GLY A 60 -3.35 -3.69 11.25
C GLY A 60 -4.11 -4.98 11.52
N GLY A 61 -3.41 -6.12 11.55
CA GLY A 61 -4.00 -7.43 11.89
C GLY A 61 -4.64 -7.44 13.28
N PHE A 62 -3.95 -6.88 14.29
CA PHE A 62 -4.49 -6.71 15.64
C PHE A 62 -5.73 -5.80 15.66
N LEU A 63 -5.69 -4.65 14.96
CA LEU A 63 -6.83 -3.73 14.88
C LEU A 63 -8.07 -4.40 14.26
N LEU A 64 -7.89 -5.21 13.22
CA LEU A 64 -8.98 -5.98 12.59
C LEU A 64 -9.56 -7.02 13.56
N VAL A 65 -8.71 -7.80 14.24
CA VAL A 65 -9.16 -8.78 15.24
C VAL A 65 -9.88 -8.10 16.40
N PHE A 66 -9.33 -7.00 16.93
CA PHE A 66 -9.97 -6.24 18.00
C PHE A 66 -11.33 -5.69 17.57
N PHE A 67 -11.48 -5.20 16.34
CA PHE A 67 -12.77 -4.78 15.78
C PHE A 67 -13.77 -5.93 15.67
N MET A 68 -13.35 -7.12 15.23
CA MET A 68 -14.23 -8.30 15.18
C MET A 68 -14.71 -8.71 16.57
N VAL A 69 -13.82 -8.80 17.57
CA VAL A 69 -14.24 -9.19 18.94
C VAL A 69 -15.06 -8.09 19.61
N ALA A 70 -14.77 -6.80 19.38
CA ALA A 70 -15.60 -5.69 19.85
C ALA A 70 -17.01 -5.67 19.22
N THR A 71 -17.11 -6.05 17.94
CA THR A 71 -18.40 -6.22 17.24
C THR A 71 -19.19 -7.37 17.86
N ILE A 72 -18.58 -8.55 18.02
CA ILE A 72 -19.22 -9.73 18.63
C ILE A 72 -19.64 -9.43 20.08
N LYS A 73 -18.78 -8.78 20.87
CA LYS A 73 -19.10 -8.38 22.25
C LYS A 73 -20.28 -7.41 22.28
N SER A 74 -20.18 -6.26 21.59
CA SER A 74 -21.21 -5.21 21.64
C SER A 74 -22.57 -5.72 21.17
N PHE A 75 -22.61 -6.59 20.15
CA PHE A 75 -23.83 -7.28 19.71
C PHE A 75 -24.44 -8.18 20.80
N ARG A 76 -23.62 -8.99 21.48
CA ARG A 76 -24.09 -9.90 22.55
C ARG A 76 -24.61 -9.18 23.81
N PHE A 77 -24.26 -7.91 24.00
CA PHE A 77 -24.76 -7.07 25.10
C PHE A 77 -25.86 -6.09 24.68
N LEU A 78 -26.43 -6.22 23.47
CA LEU A 78 -27.64 -5.48 23.10
C LEU A 78 -28.86 -5.95 23.95
N PRO A 79 -29.73 -5.04 24.40
CA PRO A 79 -30.92 -5.40 25.17
C PRO A 79 -31.92 -6.18 24.29
N LYS A 80 -32.85 -6.90 24.91
CA LYS A 80 -33.94 -7.57 24.17
C LYS A 80 -34.94 -6.57 23.57
N ASN A 81 -35.28 -5.55 24.36
CA ASN A 81 -36.19 -4.47 23.97
C ASN A 81 -35.36 -3.25 23.53
N TRP A 82 -35.60 -2.73 22.33
CA TRP A 82 -34.86 -1.59 21.78
C TRP A 82 -35.74 -0.34 21.79
N ILE A 83 -35.17 0.82 22.09
CA ILE A 83 -35.82 2.12 21.87
C ILE A 83 -35.55 2.63 20.45
N PRO A 84 -36.35 3.57 19.91
CA PRO A 84 -36.09 4.22 18.61
C PRO A 84 -34.72 4.91 18.53
N PHE A 85 -34.36 5.44 17.35
CA PHE A 85 -33.20 6.31 17.24
C PHE A 85 -33.34 7.55 18.13
N TYR A 86 -32.26 7.94 18.80
CA TYR A 86 -32.19 9.20 19.53
C TYR A 86 -30.85 9.88 19.26
N PHE A 87 -30.85 11.19 18.98
CA PHE A 87 -29.62 11.91 18.63
C PHE A 87 -28.68 12.08 19.85
N GLY A 88 -29.23 12.07 21.07
CA GLY A 88 -28.49 12.15 22.32
C GLY A 88 -29.28 12.85 23.42
N GLU A 89 -29.13 12.38 24.67
CA GLU A 89 -29.85 12.90 25.84
C GLU A 89 -29.37 14.31 26.26
N ASN A 90 -28.11 14.66 25.95
CA ASN A 90 -27.51 15.97 26.25
C ASN A 90 -26.59 16.43 25.09
N TRP A 91 -26.04 17.65 25.18
CA TRP A 91 -25.31 18.27 24.07
C TRP A 91 -24.03 17.52 23.67
N SER A 92 -23.28 16.95 24.63
CA SER A 92 -22.09 16.16 24.31
C SER A 92 -22.44 14.85 23.60
N LYS A 93 -23.52 14.15 24.00
CA LYS A 93 -24.00 12.96 23.28
C LYS A 93 -24.53 13.31 21.88
N LYS A 94 -25.20 14.46 21.71
CA LYS A 94 -25.68 14.94 20.41
C LYS A 94 -24.52 15.23 19.44
N ILE A 95 -23.51 15.98 19.88
CA ILE A 95 -22.27 16.21 19.10
C ILE A 95 -21.65 14.86 18.71
N LEU A 96 -21.50 13.96 19.67
CA LEU A 96 -20.85 12.66 19.49
C LEU A 96 -21.55 11.75 18.46
N THR A 97 -22.89 11.66 18.47
CA THR A 97 -23.64 10.94 17.43
C THR A 97 -23.49 11.61 16.06
N GLY A 98 -23.51 12.94 15.99
CA GLY A 98 -23.24 13.69 14.76
C GLY A 98 -21.84 13.40 14.19
N THR A 99 -20.80 13.39 15.04
CA THR A 99 -19.42 13.04 14.64
C THR A 99 -19.33 11.60 14.10
N GLN A 100 -20.00 10.64 14.72
CA GLN A 100 -20.05 9.26 14.21
C GLN A 100 -20.72 9.17 12.84
N MET A 101 -21.87 9.84 12.66
CA MET A 101 -22.57 9.87 11.37
C MET A 101 -21.70 10.52 10.28
N PHE A 102 -21.01 11.61 10.59
CA PHE A 102 -20.09 12.30 9.68
C PHE A 102 -18.87 11.44 9.30
N ILE A 103 -18.25 10.75 10.27
CA ILE A 103 -17.15 9.81 10.03
C ILE A 103 -17.62 8.65 9.14
N GLY A 104 -18.78 8.05 9.43
CA GLY A 104 -19.36 6.99 8.60
C GLY A 104 -19.62 7.47 7.16
N LEU A 105 -20.21 8.66 7.00
CA LEU A 105 -20.53 9.26 5.70
C LEU A 105 -19.29 9.53 4.83
N ILE A 106 -18.13 9.82 5.43
CA ILE A 106 -16.87 10.08 4.71
C ILE A 106 -16.07 8.80 4.50
N PHE A 107 -15.76 8.08 5.58
CA PHE A 107 -14.78 6.98 5.53
C PHE A 107 -15.34 5.70 4.93
N LEU A 108 -16.67 5.46 4.97
CA LEU A 108 -17.25 4.26 4.36
C LEU A 108 -17.23 4.34 2.82
N PRO A 109 -17.69 5.42 2.16
CA PRO A 109 -17.54 5.57 0.70
C PRO A 109 -16.08 5.59 0.24
N LEU A 110 -15.17 6.25 1.00
CA LEU A 110 -13.73 6.23 0.68
C LEU A 110 -13.15 4.81 0.76
N SER A 111 -13.51 4.02 1.77
CA SER A 111 -13.07 2.63 1.89
C SER A 111 -13.61 1.76 0.76
N ILE A 112 -14.88 1.93 0.38
CA ILE A 112 -15.51 1.22 -0.75
C ILE A 112 -14.84 1.61 -2.08
N TYR A 113 -14.53 2.89 -2.29
CA TYR A 113 -13.78 3.35 -3.45
C TYR A 113 -12.36 2.77 -3.46
N GLY A 114 -11.66 2.75 -2.32
CA GLY A 114 -10.34 2.11 -2.19
C GLY A 114 -10.36 0.63 -2.57
N LEU A 115 -11.44 -0.11 -2.24
CA LEU A 115 -11.60 -1.52 -2.62
C LEU A 115 -11.73 -1.75 -4.14
N THR A 116 -12.24 -0.79 -4.92
CA THR A 116 -12.26 -0.95 -6.39
C THR A 116 -10.85 -1.02 -6.97
N GLY A 117 -9.87 -0.42 -6.28
CA GLY A 117 -8.45 -0.48 -6.62
C GLY A 117 -7.83 -1.89 -6.59
N TYR A 118 -8.50 -2.87 -5.96
CA TYR A 118 -8.02 -4.25 -5.83
C TYR A 118 -8.43 -5.14 -7.02
N SER A 119 -9.22 -4.63 -7.96
CA SER A 119 -9.53 -5.27 -9.25
C SER A 119 -9.01 -4.43 -10.42
N PHE A 120 -9.04 -4.99 -11.63
CA PHE A 120 -8.70 -4.29 -12.87
C PHE A 120 -9.61 -4.77 -14.01
N SER A 121 -9.62 -4.04 -15.12
CA SER A 121 -10.35 -4.40 -16.34
C SER A 121 -9.44 -4.42 -17.56
N GLY A 122 -9.79 -5.23 -18.55
CA GLY A 122 -9.00 -5.42 -19.77
C GLY A 122 -7.80 -6.37 -19.62
N ASP A 123 -6.89 -6.33 -20.59
CA ASP A 123 -5.69 -7.16 -20.65
C ASP A 123 -4.74 -6.94 -19.47
N SER A 124 -4.00 -7.98 -19.09
CA SER A 124 -2.82 -7.87 -18.22
C SER A 124 -1.59 -8.51 -18.84
N VAL A 125 -0.40 -8.15 -18.34
CA VAL A 125 0.83 -8.91 -18.60
C VAL A 125 1.17 -9.80 -17.40
N SER A 126 1.18 -11.12 -17.63
CA SER A 126 1.62 -12.10 -16.62
C SER A 126 3.15 -12.18 -16.59
N LEU A 127 3.74 -12.01 -15.41
CA LEU A 127 5.20 -11.92 -15.18
C LEU A 127 5.65 -12.81 -14.00
N ARG A 128 6.96 -13.12 -13.93
CA ARG A 128 7.59 -13.67 -12.71
C ARG A 128 7.80 -12.53 -11.71
N PHE A 129 7.53 -12.77 -10.43
CA PHE A 129 7.84 -11.78 -9.39
C PHE A 129 9.36 -11.52 -9.32
N PRO A 130 9.84 -10.26 -9.37
CA PRO A 130 11.24 -9.93 -9.62
C PRO A 130 12.21 -10.28 -8.49
N MET A 131 11.74 -10.57 -7.28
CA MET A 131 12.57 -10.85 -6.10
C MET A 131 12.29 -12.27 -5.57
N GLN A 132 13.14 -12.80 -4.68
CA GLN A 132 13.22 -14.26 -4.46
C GLN A 132 13.27 -14.76 -3.02
N ASP A 133 13.71 -13.98 -2.04
CA ASP A 133 14.04 -14.46 -0.69
C ASP A 133 13.52 -13.49 0.38
N GLY A 134 12.21 -13.48 0.67
CA GLY A 134 11.65 -12.52 1.64
C GLY A 134 10.14 -12.29 1.61
N VAL A 135 9.71 -11.29 2.39
CA VAL A 135 8.30 -10.88 2.54
C VAL A 135 8.09 -9.48 1.97
N TYR A 136 7.67 -9.43 0.72
CA TYR A 136 7.52 -8.19 -0.04
C TYR A 136 6.11 -7.63 0.09
N TYR A 137 6.01 -6.31 0.11
CA TYR A 137 4.82 -5.55 0.39
C TYR A 137 4.64 -4.45 -0.66
N VAL A 138 3.42 -4.35 -1.20
CA VAL A 138 3.08 -3.32 -2.19
C VAL A 138 2.62 -2.05 -1.47
N ALA A 139 3.46 -1.01 -1.51
CA ALA A 139 3.20 0.29 -0.91
C ALA A 139 2.23 1.11 -1.78
N HIS A 140 2.51 1.21 -3.07
CA HIS A 140 1.61 1.78 -4.07
C HIS A 140 1.35 0.72 -5.13
N GLY A 141 0.10 0.61 -5.58
CA GLY A 141 -0.33 -0.43 -6.51
C GLY A 141 -1.84 -0.59 -6.47
N GLY A 142 -2.42 -1.11 -7.56
CA GLY A 142 -3.86 -1.15 -7.77
C GLY A 142 -4.34 -0.15 -8.82
N SER A 143 -5.62 -0.22 -9.15
CA SER A 143 -6.25 0.49 -10.29
C SER A 143 -6.90 1.83 -9.96
N ASN A 144 -6.71 2.34 -8.73
CA ASN A 144 -7.46 3.47 -8.17
C ASN A 144 -6.51 4.49 -7.50
N PRO A 145 -6.72 5.82 -7.70
CA PRO A 145 -5.81 6.86 -7.21
C PRO A 145 -5.73 6.96 -5.68
N LEU A 146 -6.76 6.50 -4.95
CA LEU A 146 -6.80 6.54 -3.49
C LEU A 146 -5.83 5.55 -2.82
N ILE A 147 -5.44 4.48 -3.53
CA ILE A 147 -4.46 3.49 -3.04
C ILE A 147 -3.15 3.45 -3.86
N ASN A 148 -3.15 4.02 -5.06
CA ASN A 148 -2.02 4.08 -5.97
C ASN A 148 -1.87 5.48 -6.59
N TYR A 149 -0.93 6.31 -6.12
CA TYR A 149 -0.80 7.68 -6.64
C TYR A 149 -0.41 7.70 -8.13
N HIS A 150 0.32 6.68 -8.59
CA HIS A 150 0.71 6.53 -10.00
C HIS A 150 -0.48 6.42 -10.96
N ASN A 151 -1.67 6.07 -10.45
CA ASN A 151 -2.87 5.89 -11.26
C ASN A 151 -3.26 7.14 -12.06
N VAL A 152 -2.86 8.34 -11.61
CA VAL A 152 -3.10 9.62 -12.32
C VAL A 152 -2.19 9.83 -13.54
N HIS A 153 -1.14 9.02 -13.72
CA HIS A 153 -0.18 9.14 -14.81
C HIS A 153 -0.42 8.03 -15.85
N HIS A 154 -0.60 8.40 -17.13
CA HIS A 154 -1.11 7.48 -18.16
C HIS A 154 -0.22 6.25 -18.42
N GLU A 155 1.11 6.38 -18.41
CA GLU A 155 2.04 5.24 -18.56
C GLU A 155 2.16 4.40 -17.27
N GLN A 156 1.85 4.99 -16.12
CA GLN A 156 2.09 4.41 -14.80
C GLN A 156 0.76 4.04 -14.10
N THR A 157 -0.35 3.98 -14.84
CA THR A 157 -1.72 3.74 -14.31
C THR A 157 -1.83 2.51 -13.38
N TYR A 158 -0.98 1.50 -13.61
CA TYR A 158 -0.89 0.26 -12.84
C TYR A 158 0.53 0.00 -12.29
N ALA A 159 1.34 1.05 -12.12
CA ALA A 159 2.66 0.94 -11.50
C ALA A 159 2.55 0.45 -10.05
N MET A 160 3.59 -0.23 -9.60
CA MET A 160 3.72 -0.72 -8.24
C MET A 160 5.06 -0.28 -7.62
N ASP A 161 4.98 0.23 -6.40
CA ASP A 161 6.14 0.49 -5.54
C ASP A 161 6.20 -0.62 -4.49
N ILE A 162 7.23 -1.45 -4.56
CA ILE A 162 7.37 -2.66 -3.76
C ILE A 162 8.52 -2.47 -2.76
N SER A 163 8.22 -2.58 -1.47
CA SER A 163 9.22 -2.66 -0.39
C SER A 163 9.23 -4.07 0.22
N GLU A 164 10.19 -4.34 1.11
CA GLU A 164 10.29 -5.60 1.84
C GLU A 164 10.11 -5.34 3.33
N LEU A 165 9.49 -6.27 4.05
CA LEU A 165 9.22 -6.15 5.48
C LEU A 165 10.25 -6.92 6.31
N ASN A 166 10.71 -6.31 7.40
CA ASN A 166 11.48 -7.02 8.42
C ASN A 166 10.56 -7.85 9.34
N VAL A 167 11.16 -8.56 10.30
CA VAL A 167 10.46 -9.43 11.27
C VAL A 167 9.42 -8.73 12.16
N PHE A 168 9.41 -7.39 12.20
CA PHE A 168 8.39 -6.59 12.90
C PHE A 168 7.27 -6.12 11.98
N GLY A 169 7.23 -6.56 10.71
CA GLY A 169 6.19 -6.22 9.75
C GLY A 169 6.29 -4.79 9.20
N VAL A 170 7.46 -4.14 9.33
CA VAL A 170 7.72 -2.78 8.83
C VAL A 170 8.86 -2.76 7.80
N ARG A 171 8.83 -1.76 6.92
CA ARG A 171 9.81 -1.62 5.80
C ARG A 171 11.24 -1.25 6.24
N ALA A 172 11.40 -0.69 7.44
CA ALA A 172 12.65 -0.08 7.88
C ALA A 172 12.87 -0.19 9.40
N ALA A 173 14.14 -0.18 9.80
CA ALA A 173 14.58 -0.03 11.18
C ALA A 173 14.48 1.44 11.60
N GLY A 174 13.25 1.90 11.87
CA GLY A 174 12.94 3.29 12.21
C GLY A 174 11.89 3.89 11.28
N LEU A 175 11.48 5.12 11.57
CA LEU A 175 10.28 5.70 10.98
C LEU A 175 10.49 6.17 9.53
N TYR A 176 11.53 6.97 9.31
CA TYR A 176 11.97 7.47 8.00
C TYR A 176 13.47 7.83 8.12
N PRO A 177 14.37 6.83 8.24
CA PRO A 177 15.80 7.07 8.38
C PRO A 177 16.40 7.63 7.08
N ASN A 178 17.49 8.40 7.20
CA ASN A 178 18.28 8.86 6.07
C ASN A 178 19.38 7.84 5.66
N GLN A 179 19.72 6.89 6.53
CA GLN A 179 20.60 5.78 6.18
C GLN A 179 19.84 4.72 5.38
N LEU A 180 20.37 4.36 4.21
CA LEU A 180 19.70 3.49 3.22
C LEU A 180 19.64 2.02 3.67
N ASP A 181 20.70 1.53 4.31
CA ASP A 181 20.83 0.19 4.89
C ASP A 181 19.78 -0.13 5.97
N ARG A 182 19.15 0.89 6.55
CA ARG A 182 18.06 0.73 7.51
C ARG A 182 16.73 0.36 6.86
N TYR A 183 16.58 0.45 5.53
CA TYR A 183 15.42 -0.07 4.81
C TYR A 183 15.69 -1.51 4.39
N LYS A 184 14.79 -2.44 4.73
CA LYS A 184 15.05 -3.89 4.60
C LYS A 184 15.33 -4.34 3.16
N ILE A 185 14.80 -3.62 2.17
CA ILE A 185 14.95 -3.90 0.75
C ILE A 185 16.18 -3.25 0.09
N PHE A 186 16.94 -2.39 0.79
CA PHE A 186 18.11 -1.75 0.17
C PHE A 186 19.23 -2.77 -0.09
N GLY A 187 19.67 -2.87 -1.34
CA GLY A 187 20.60 -3.91 -1.79
C GLY A 187 19.95 -5.25 -2.19
N GLU A 188 18.62 -5.39 -2.10
CA GLU A 188 17.93 -6.62 -2.52
C GLU A 188 18.02 -6.85 -4.04
N LYS A 189 18.14 -8.11 -4.46
CA LYS A 189 18.41 -8.49 -5.84
C LYS A 189 17.17 -8.49 -6.72
N VAL A 190 17.25 -7.78 -7.84
CA VAL A 190 16.22 -7.70 -8.87
C VAL A 190 16.54 -8.67 -10.00
N TYR A 191 15.61 -9.56 -10.30
CA TYR A 191 15.72 -10.56 -11.37
C TYR A 191 14.68 -10.31 -12.47
N SER A 192 15.02 -10.61 -13.72
CA SER A 192 14.17 -10.28 -14.87
C SER A 192 12.81 -10.99 -14.83
N PRO A 193 11.68 -10.24 -14.82
CA PRO A 193 10.33 -10.83 -14.79
C PRO A 193 9.94 -11.63 -16.04
N CYS A 194 10.68 -11.46 -17.15
CA CYS A 194 10.39 -12.05 -18.46
C CYS A 194 11.67 -12.29 -19.27
N THR A 195 11.57 -13.08 -20.35
CA THR A 195 12.60 -13.12 -21.39
C THR A 195 12.28 -12.04 -22.42
N GLY A 196 13.26 -11.26 -22.85
CA GLY A 196 13.08 -10.16 -23.79
C GLY A 196 14.38 -9.40 -24.07
N THR A 197 14.28 -8.25 -24.73
CA THR A 197 15.43 -7.39 -25.08
C THR A 197 15.50 -6.19 -24.16
N ILE A 198 16.68 -5.89 -23.61
CA ILE A 198 16.93 -4.68 -22.83
C ILE A 198 16.95 -3.48 -23.80
N GLN A 199 15.97 -2.60 -23.71
CA GLN A 199 15.89 -1.39 -24.54
C GLN A 199 16.77 -0.25 -23.99
N LYS A 200 16.92 -0.20 -22.67
CA LYS A 200 17.72 0.80 -21.97
C LYS A 200 18.16 0.27 -20.61
N ALA A 201 19.38 0.59 -20.22
CA ALA A 201 19.90 0.41 -18.87
C ALA A 201 20.64 1.67 -18.41
N VAL A 202 20.51 2.03 -17.14
CA VAL A 202 21.20 3.17 -16.50
C VAL A 202 21.66 2.71 -15.11
N SER A 203 22.94 2.94 -14.78
CA SER A 203 23.55 2.46 -13.53
C SER A 203 24.45 3.45 -12.79
N HIS A 204 24.66 4.66 -13.32
CA HIS A 204 25.68 5.59 -12.81
C HIS A 204 25.16 6.65 -11.82
N LEU A 205 23.84 6.81 -11.68
CA LEU A 205 23.23 7.84 -10.85
C LEU A 205 23.38 7.49 -9.35
N PRO A 206 23.54 8.48 -8.46
CA PRO A 206 23.64 8.25 -7.02
C PRO A 206 22.33 7.72 -6.42
N ASP A 207 22.47 6.95 -5.35
CA ASP A 207 21.39 6.68 -4.41
C ASP A 207 21.31 7.84 -3.41
N ASN A 208 20.13 8.44 -3.27
CA ASN A 208 19.95 9.66 -2.47
C ASN A 208 19.47 9.29 -1.04
N PRO A 209 20.03 9.88 0.03
CA PRO A 209 19.55 9.61 1.40
C PRO A 209 18.20 10.30 1.66
N PRO A 210 17.15 9.61 2.13
CA PRO A 210 15.86 10.24 2.41
C PRO A 210 16.00 11.44 3.37
N PRO A 211 15.38 12.60 3.09
CA PRO A 211 14.33 12.84 2.10
C PRO A 211 14.82 13.31 0.71
N GLU A 212 16.13 13.32 0.43
CA GLU A 212 16.71 13.84 -0.81
C GLU A 212 16.27 13.05 -2.05
N ARG A 213 16.03 13.74 -3.17
CA ARG A 213 15.52 13.16 -4.42
C ARG A 213 16.11 13.85 -5.64
N ASP A 214 16.35 13.09 -6.70
CA ASP A 214 16.72 13.63 -8.01
C ASP A 214 15.47 13.73 -8.90
N SER A 215 14.87 14.91 -8.94
CA SER A 215 13.73 15.24 -9.80
C SER A 215 14.09 15.42 -11.28
N GLY A 216 15.38 15.59 -11.61
CA GLY A 216 15.88 15.66 -12.98
C GLY A 216 15.97 14.28 -13.64
N ASN A 217 16.30 13.25 -12.87
CA ASN A 217 16.35 11.85 -13.32
C ASN A 217 15.27 10.99 -12.62
N PRO A 218 13.96 11.21 -12.88
CA PRO A 218 12.89 10.65 -12.06
C PRO A 218 12.90 9.11 -11.96
N LYS A 219 13.31 8.38 -13.02
CA LYS A 219 13.41 6.91 -13.02
C LYS A 219 14.69 6.36 -12.32
N GLY A 220 15.63 7.22 -11.94
CA GLY A 220 16.92 6.81 -11.35
C GLY A 220 17.72 5.88 -12.26
N ASN A 221 18.53 5.01 -11.66
CA ASN A 221 19.06 3.83 -12.32
C ASN A 221 17.89 2.86 -12.60
N HIS A 222 17.83 2.33 -13.82
CA HIS A 222 16.70 1.53 -14.28
C HIS A 222 17.09 0.56 -15.39
N VAL A 223 16.25 -0.47 -15.57
CA VAL A 223 16.24 -1.35 -16.75
C VAL A 223 14.88 -1.27 -17.42
N GLN A 224 14.87 -1.09 -18.74
CA GLN A 224 13.69 -1.17 -19.59
C GLN A 224 13.80 -2.42 -20.48
N ILE A 225 12.79 -3.28 -20.45
CA ILE A 225 12.78 -4.57 -21.18
C ILE A 225 11.56 -4.63 -22.12
N LYS A 226 11.78 -4.88 -23.42
CA LYS A 226 10.70 -5.24 -24.35
C LYS A 226 10.47 -6.74 -24.25
N CYS A 227 9.33 -7.14 -23.69
CA CYS A 227 8.94 -8.55 -23.58
C CYS A 227 7.41 -8.70 -23.64
N LYS A 228 6.89 -9.85 -24.11
CA LYS A 228 5.43 -10.13 -24.16
C LYS A 228 4.57 -8.99 -24.76
N GLY A 229 5.10 -8.31 -25.79
CA GLY A 229 4.47 -7.15 -26.43
C GLY A 229 4.64 -5.80 -25.71
N VAL A 230 5.07 -5.78 -24.45
CA VAL A 230 5.04 -4.60 -23.56
C VAL A 230 6.45 -4.05 -23.29
N GLN A 231 6.55 -2.76 -22.95
CA GLN A 231 7.75 -2.18 -22.37
C GLN A 231 7.64 -2.26 -20.84
N LEU A 232 8.49 -3.07 -20.21
CA LEU A 232 8.55 -3.24 -18.77
C LEU A 232 9.66 -2.37 -18.19
N TYR A 233 9.35 -1.53 -17.20
CA TYR A 233 10.30 -0.68 -16.51
C TYR A 233 10.54 -1.20 -15.09
N LEU A 234 11.80 -1.29 -14.67
CA LEU A 234 12.24 -1.54 -13.30
C LEU A 234 13.20 -0.42 -12.90
N ALA A 235 12.88 0.33 -11.84
CA ALA A 235 13.50 1.62 -11.53
C ALA A 235 13.97 1.75 -10.06
N HIS A 236 14.67 2.85 -9.76
CA HIS A 236 15.30 3.15 -8.47
C HIS A 236 16.39 2.15 -8.04
N LEU A 237 17.11 1.59 -9.01
CA LEU A 237 18.17 0.61 -8.76
C LEU A 237 19.41 1.26 -8.12
N LYS A 238 20.23 0.44 -7.46
CA LYS A 238 21.42 0.87 -6.72
C LYS A 238 22.57 1.24 -7.66
N LYS A 239 23.32 2.29 -7.32
CA LYS A 239 24.47 2.77 -8.11
C LYS A 239 25.46 1.64 -8.37
N GLY A 240 25.89 1.49 -9.62
CA GLY A 240 26.85 0.48 -10.08
C GLY A 240 26.33 -0.96 -10.10
N SER A 241 25.07 -1.22 -9.73
CA SER A 241 24.57 -2.60 -9.59
C SER A 241 24.00 -3.22 -10.88
N VAL A 242 23.69 -2.43 -11.92
CA VAL A 242 22.91 -2.92 -13.06
C VAL A 242 23.77 -3.77 -13.99
N SER A 243 23.55 -5.08 -13.96
CA SER A 243 24.31 -6.11 -14.69
C SER A 243 23.73 -6.41 -16.08
N ALA A 244 23.28 -5.37 -16.80
CA ALA A 244 22.43 -5.51 -17.97
C ALA A 244 22.73 -4.42 -19.03
N ASP A 245 23.21 -4.81 -20.21
CA ASP A 245 23.53 -3.86 -21.30
C ASP A 245 22.35 -3.59 -22.24
N SER A 246 22.31 -2.38 -22.81
CA SER A 246 21.28 -2.01 -23.79
C SER A 246 21.51 -2.73 -25.12
N GLY A 247 20.46 -3.31 -25.69
CA GLY A 247 20.48 -4.15 -26.88
C GLY A 247 20.55 -5.65 -26.60
N ASN A 248 21.04 -6.07 -25.43
CA ASN A 248 21.20 -7.49 -25.10
C ASN A 248 19.86 -8.19 -24.80
N VAL A 249 19.81 -9.49 -25.07
CA VAL A 249 18.71 -10.37 -24.65
C VAL A 249 18.91 -10.77 -23.19
N VAL A 250 17.86 -10.62 -22.38
CA VAL A 250 17.83 -11.07 -20.99
C VAL A 250 16.81 -12.20 -20.83
N HIS A 251 17.19 -13.24 -20.08
CA HIS A 251 16.32 -14.38 -19.79
C HIS A 251 15.53 -14.19 -18.49
N LYS A 252 14.29 -14.68 -18.44
CA LYS A 252 13.43 -14.69 -17.25
C LYS A 252 14.14 -15.31 -16.05
N GLY A 253 14.44 -14.51 -15.01
CA GLY A 253 15.14 -14.93 -13.81
C GLY A 253 16.65 -14.68 -13.81
N ALA A 254 17.24 -14.11 -14.87
CA ALA A 254 18.60 -13.57 -14.82
C ALA A 254 18.64 -12.33 -13.90
N LEU A 255 19.78 -12.08 -13.24
CA LEU A 255 20.00 -10.89 -12.41
C LEU A 255 20.00 -9.63 -13.30
N LEU A 256 19.33 -8.58 -12.82
CA LEU A 256 19.34 -7.23 -13.42
C LEU A 256 20.16 -6.24 -12.61
N GLY A 257 20.23 -6.41 -11.28
CA GLY A 257 20.97 -5.55 -10.36
C GLY A 257 20.39 -5.60 -8.95
N GLU A 258 20.59 -4.54 -8.17
CA GLU A 258 20.13 -4.42 -6.78
C GLU A 258 19.22 -3.19 -6.60
N ILE A 259 18.35 -3.22 -5.59
CA ILE A 259 17.43 -2.12 -5.25
C ILE A 259 18.19 -1.02 -4.50
N GLY A 260 17.97 0.23 -4.91
CA GLY A 260 18.65 1.41 -4.40
C GLY A 260 17.70 2.47 -3.88
N ASN A 261 18.09 3.74 -4.03
CA ASN A 261 17.22 4.91 -3.86
C ASN A 261 17.61 6.05 -4.84
N SER A 262 17.92 5.69 -6.08
CA SER A 262 18.32 6.65 -7.11
C SER A 262 17.10 7.28 -7.83
N GLY A 263 17.20 8.55 -8.23
CA GLY A 263 16.12 9.28 -8.90
C GLY A 263 15.10 9.95 -7.96
N ASN A 264 13.85 10.12 -8.42
CA ASN A 264 12.80 10.83 -7.69
C ASN A 264 11.99 9.91 -6.77
N THR A 265 12.66 9.25 -5.84
CA THR A 265 12.08 8.30 -4.88
C THR A 265 12.12 8.88 -3.46
N SER A 266 11.12 8.55 -2.63
CA SER A 266 11.11 8.94 -1.21
C SER A 266 11.98 8.05 -0.32
N GLU A 267 12.12 6.77 -0.66
CA GLU A 267 12.74 5.74 0.18
C GLU A 267 13.01 4.46 -0.63
N PRO A 268 13.99 3.62 -0.26
CA PRO A 268 14.31 2.39 -0.98
C PRO A 268 13.10 1.49 -1.28
N HIS A 269 12.83 1.28 -2.56
CA HIS A 269 11.80 0.38 -3.08
C HIS A 269 12.09 0.01 -4.54
N LEU A 270 11.53 -1.10 -5.02
CA LEU A 270 11.45 -1.39 -6.46
C LEU A 270 10.19 -0.75 -7.03
N HIS A 271 10.35 0.23 -7.92
CA HIS A 271 9.27 0.69 -8.78
C HIS A 271 9.20 -0.15 -10.06
N ILE A 272 8.02 -0.67 -10.40
CA ILE A 272 7.79 -1.51 -11.58
C ILE A 272 6.47 -1.19 -12.28
N HIS A 273 6.51 -0.96 -13.60
CA HIS A 273 5.32 -0.76 -14.43
C HIS A 273 5.51 -1.28 -15.86
N ALA A 274 4.40 -1.61 -16.53
CA ALA A 274 4.40 -2.10 -17.90
C ALA A 274 3.56 -1.19 -18.79
N VAL A 275 4.10 -0.81 -19.95
CA VAL A 275 3.47 0.07 -20.95
C VAL A 275 3.17 -0.71 -22.22
N ARG A 276 1.97 -0.52 -22.77
CA ARG A 276 1.58 -0.93 -24.12
C ARG A 276 0.99 0.30 -24.81
N ASP A 277 1.52 0.65 -25.98
CA ASP A 277 0.99 1.71 -26.86
C ASP A 277 0.75 3.06 -26.15
N GLY A 278 1.72 3.45 -25.31
CA GLY A 278 1.68 4.69 -24.51
C GLY A 278 0.82 4.63 -23.24
N LYS A 279 0.25 3.46 -22.91
CA LYS A 279 -0.67 3.27 -21.79
C LYS A 279 -0.12 2.27 -20.78
N GLY A 280 -0.22 2.59 -19.49
CA GLY A 280 0.06 1.66 -18.41
C GLY A 280 -0.94 0.52 -18.41
N ILE A 281 -0.46 -0.71 -18.28
CA ILE A 281 -1.30 -1.92 -18.25
C ILE A 281 -1.11 -2.70 -16.94
N PRO A 282 -2.15 -3.44 -16.48
CA PRO A 282 -2.05 -4.30 -15.32
C PRO A 282 -0.93 -5.34 -15.43
N ILE A 283 -0.13 -5.48 -14.38
CA ILE A 283 0.80 -6.60 -14.20
C ILE A 283 0.14 -7.64 -13.28
N THR A 284 0.23 -8.91 -13.65
CA THR A 284 -0.10 -10.03 -12.74
C THR A 284 1.13 -10.88 -12.49
N PHE A 285 1.33 -11.30 -11.23
CA PHE A 285 2.39 -12.23 -10.84
C PHE A 285 1.76 -13.57 -10.47
N ASN A 286 2.09 -14.62 -11.23
CA ASN A 286 1.47 -15.95 -11.12
C ASN A 286 -0.09 -15.89 -11.12
N GLY A 287 -0.67 -15.00 -11.94
CA GLY A 287 -2.12 -14.76 -12.02
C GLY A 287 -2.69 -13.81 -10.97
N ARG A 288 -1.95 -13.45 -9.91
CA ARG A 288 -2.39 -12.50 -8.88
C ARG A 288 -2.07 -11.06 -9.30
N PHE A 289 -3.09 -10.21 -9.41
CA PHE A 289 -2.93 -8.76 -9.41
C PHE A 289 -2.56 -8.29 -8.01
N LEU A 290 -1.70 -7.26 -7.90
CA LEU A 290 -1.30 -6.72 -6.61
C LEU A 290 -1.76 -5.26 -6.47
N ALA A 291 -2.38 -4.97 -5.33
CA ALA A 291 -2.73 -3.63 -4.91
C ALA A 291 -2.05 -3.28 -3.57
N ARG A 292 -2.20 -2.05 -3.08
CA ARG A 292 -1.77 -1.60 -1.75
C ARG A 292 -1.99 -2.67 -0.66
N ASN A 293 -1.04 -2.80 0.26
CA ASN A 293 -1.03 -3.78 1.35
C ASN A 293 -0.97 -5.27 0.90
N SER A 294 -0.80 -5.58 -0.39
CA SER A 294 -0.59 -6.96 -0.85
C SER A 294 0.76 -7.51 -0.39
N LEU A 295 0.74 -8.68 0.26
CA LEU A 295 1.93 -9.41 0.69
C LEU A 295 2.31 -10.51 -0.30
N VAL A 296 3.57 -10.55 -0.71
CA VAL A 296 4.17 -11.60 -1.52
C VAL A 296 5.24 -12.29 -0.68
N TRP A 297 5.02 -13.56 -0.37
CA TRP A 297 5.99 -14.43 0.28
C TRP A 297 6.77 -15.16 -0.82
N ARG A 298 8.09 -15.30 -0.65
CA ARG A 298 8.98 -15.96 -1.60
C ARG A 298 9.89 -16.92 -0.85
#